data_AF-R7LW41-F1
#
_entry.id   AF-R7LW41-F1
#
_cell.length_a   1.000
_cell.length_b   1.000
_cell.length_c   1.000
_cell.angle_alpha   90.00
_cell.angle_beta   90.00
_cell.angle_gamma   90.00
#
_symmetry.space_group_name_H-M   'P 1'
#
loop_
_entity.id
_entity.type
_entity.pdbx_description
1 polymer ?
#
loop_
_entity_poly.entity_id
_entity_poly.type
_entity_poly.pdbx_seq_one_letter_code
_entity_poly.pdbx_strand_id
1 'polypeptide(L)'
;MMDYLAKLQKEKHMTLILITHDMEIARKFTTHALVLHDGQLVYDGKTGNLFDGKRPIEEWGLKQPVLSRLGALFGVQADSPEDLCSKIQPKEGAKA
;
A
#
# COMPACT_ATOMS: atom_id res chain seq x y z
N MET A 1 -12.28 -5.78 12.18
CA MET A 1 -13.34 -5.67 11.15
C MET A 1 -12.82 -6.02 9.77
N MET A 2 -11.77 -5.35 9.25
CA MET A 2 -11.27 -5.59 7.89
C MET A 2 -10.82 -7.03 7.63
N ASP A 3 -10.17 -7.68 8.59
CA ASP A 3 -9.76 -9.09 8.43
C ASP A 3 -10.94 -10.05 8.23
N TYR A 4 -12.09 -9.74 8.83
CA TYR A 4 -13.32 -10.50 8.63
C TYR A 4 -13.88 -10.32 7.21
N LEU A 5 -13.89 -9.08 6.72
CA LEU A 5 -14.33 -8.79 5.34
C LEU A 5 -13.40 -9.44 4.32
N ALA A 6 -12.08 -9.40 4.54
CA ALA A 6 -11.10 -10.05 3.69
C ALA A 6 -11.27 -11.58 3.68
N LYS A 7 -11.57 -12.19 4.85
CA LYS A 7 -11.89 -13.62 4.94
C LYS A 7 -13.17 -13.95 4.17
N LEU A 8 -14.23 -13.17 4.36
CA LEU A 8 -15.51 -13.38 3.69
C LEU A 8 -15.39 -13.22 2.16
N GLN A 9 -14.62 -12.22 1.72
CA GLN A 9 -14.31 -11.98 0.31
C GLN A 9 -13.70 -13.21 -0.34
N LYS A 10 -12.72 -13.85 0.33
CA LYS A 10 -12.08 -15.08 -0.14
C LYS A 10 -13.01 -16.28 -0.11
N GLU A 11 -13.72 -16.49 0.98
CA GLU A 11 -14.62 -17.65 1.18
C GLU A 11 -15.82 -17.66 0.25
N LYS A 12 -16.34 -16.48 -0.10
CA LYS A 12 -17.54 -16.32 -0.94
C LYS A 12 -17.21 -15.97 -2.40
N HIS A 13 -15.92 -15.86 -2.74
CA HIS A 13 -15.45 -15.45 -4.07
C HIS A 13 -16.13 -14.18 -4.61
N MET A 14 -16.35 -13.20 -3.72
CA MET A 14 -17.00 -11.94 -4.09
C MET A 14 -15.98 -10.86 -4.43
N THR A 15 -16.43 -9.85 -5.17
CA THR A 15 -15.67 -8.61 -5.34
C THR A 15 -15.98 -7.67 -4.17
N LEU A 16 -14.95 -7.14 -3.51
CA LEU A 16 -15.07 -6.13 -2.46
C LEU A 16 -14.57 -4.80 -3.00
N ILE A 17 -15.45 -3.80 -3.03
CA ILE A 17 -15.08 -2.41 -3.30
C ILE A 17 -14.92 -1.71 -1.95
N LEU A 18 -13.71 -1.24 -1.66
CA LEU A 18 -13.38 -0.50 -0.45
C LEU A 18 -13.17 0.98 -0.77
N ILE A 19 -13.96 1.85 -0.15
CA ILE A 19 -13.79 3.31 -0.22
C ILE A 19 -13.29 3.78 1.14
N THR A 20 -12.09 4.34 1.18
CA THR A 20 -11.45 4.78 2.44
C THR A 20 -10.54 5.98 2.19
N HIS A 21 -10.37 6.80 3.23
CA HIS A 21 -9.37 7.87 3.27
C HIS A 21 -8.05 7.40 3.91
N ASP A 22 -8.01 6.18 4.45
CA ASP A 22 -6.85 5.57 5.06
C ASP A 22 -6.07 4.73 4.04
N MET A 23 -4.89 5.21 3.68
CA MET A 23 -4.03 4.58 2.67
C MET A 23 -3.32 3.33 3.19
N GLU A 24 -3.15 3.16 4.50
CA GLU A 24 -2.61 1.93 5.08
C GLU A 24 -3.60 0.78 4.89
N ILE A 25 -4.89 1.06 5.15
CA ILE A 25 -5.96 0.09 4.91
C ILE A 25 -6.04 -0.21 3.40
N ALA A 26 -6.03 0.82 2.55
CA ALA A 26 -6.07 0.62 1.11
C ALA A 26 -4.91 -0.26 0.63
N ARG A 27 -3.67 0.04 1.03
CA ARG A 27 -2.47 -0.73 0.66
C ARG A 27 -2.54 -2.19 1.13
N LYS A 28 -3.05 -2.44 2.33
CA LYS A 28 -3.07 -3.78 2.94
C LYS A 28 -4.18 -4.69 2.41
N PHE A 29 -5.36 -4.13 2.15
CA PHE A 29 -6.56 -4.93 1.87
C PHE A 29 -7.02 -4.94 0.41
N THR A 30 -6.38 -4.15 -0.47
CA THR A 30 -6.76 -4.07 -1.88
C THR A 30 -5.63 -4.49 -2.80
N THR A 31 -5.97 -5.10 -3.93
CA THR A 31 -5.03 -5.50 -4.99
C THR A 31 -5.02 -4.50 -6.15
N HIS A 32 -6.12 -3.77 -6.32
CA HIS A 32 -6.38 -2.79 -7.38
C HIS A 32 -6.94 -1.52 -6.76
N ALA A 33 -6.46 -0.36 -7.21
CA ALA A 33 -6.90 0.95 -6.75
C ALA A 33 -7.39 1.80 -7.93
N LEU A 34 -8.45 2.56 -7.67
CA LEU A 34 -8.93 3.65 -8.51
C LEU A 34 -8.77 4.94 -7.71
N VAL A 35 -8.20 5.98 -8.31
CA VAL A 35 -8.09 7.30 -7.67
C VAL A 35 -8.91 8.30 -8.46
N LEU A 36 -9.81 8.96 -7.76
CA LEU A 36 -10.60 10.08 -8.27
C LEU A 36 -10.04 11.38 -7.70
N HIS A 37 -9.84 12.37 -8.57
CA HIS A 37 -9.45 13.72 -8.20
C HIS A 37 -10.24 14.70 -9.05
N ASP A 38 -10.90 15.67 -8.41
CA ASP A 38 -11.77 16.66 -9.06
C ASP A 38 -12.79 16.06 -10.07
N GLY A 39 -13.39 14.94 -9.69
CA GLY A 39 -14.38 14.23 -10.50
C GLY A 39 -13.80 13.44 -11.67
N GLN A 40 -12.47 13.37 -11.81
CA GLN A 40 -11.79 12.63 -12.87
C GLN A 40 -11.05 11.41 -12.32
N LEU A 41 -11.04 10.32 -13.10
CA LEU A 41 -10.23 9.14 -12.82
C LEU A 41 -8.78 9.41 -13.21
N VAL A 42 -7.92 9.62 -12.22
CA VAL A 42 -6.50 9.97 -12.41
C VAL A 42 -5.57 8.76 -12.27
N TYR A 43 -6.06 7.67 -11.68
CA TYR A 43 -5.32 6.41 -11.58
C TYR A 43 -6.24 5.20 -11.65
N ASP A 44 -5.79 4.18 -12.38
CA ASP A 44 -6.40 2.87 -12.47
C ASP A 44 -5.28 1.82 -12.58
N GLY A 45 -5.15 0.95 -11.57
CA GLY A 45 -4.19 -0.15 -11.61
C GLY A 45 -3.90 -0.78 -10.26
N LYS A 46 -2.83 -1.59 -10.20
CA LYS A 46 -2.43 -2.30 -8.98
C LYS A 46 -2.19 -1.33 -7.81
N THR A 47 -2.72 -1.63 -6.62
CA THR A 47 -2.52 -0.79 -5.43
C THR A 47 -1.04 -0.65 -5.08
N GLY A 48 -0.25 -1.70 -5.31
CA GLY A 48 1.20 -1.69 -5.09
C GLY A 48 1.94 -0.57 -5.83
N ASN A 49 1.55 -0.34 -7.08
CA ASN A 49 2.18 0.63 -7.99
C ASN A 49 1.70 2.06 -7.72
N LEU A 50 0.59 2.26 -7.01
CA LEU A 50 0.12 3.60 -6.66
C LEU A 50 1.08 4.29 -5.71
N PHE A 51 1.68 3.53 -4.78
CA PHE A 51 2.51 4.06 -3.70
C PHE A 51 4.02 3.82 -3.90
N ASP A 52 4.46 3.46 -5.11
CA ASP A 52 5.86 3.12 -5.42
C ASP A 52 6.79 4.34 -5.58
N GLY A 53 6.26 5.55 -5.39
CA GLY A 53 7.01 6.81 -5.49
C GLY A 53 7.12 7.37 -6.91
N LYS A 54 6.52 6.74 -7.93
CA LYS A 54 6.53 7.24 -9.32
C LYS A 54 5.32 8.09 -9.68
N ARG A 55 4.35 8.19 -8.77
CA ARG A 55 3.06 8.88 -8.97
C ARG A 55 2.99 10.11 -8.06
N PRO A 56 2.42 11.24 -8.53
CA PRO A 56 2.25 12.44 -7.71
C PRO A 56 1.03 12.31 -6.79
N ILE A 57 1.03 11.33 -5.90
CA ILE A 57 -0.15 10.99 -5.09
C ILE A 57 -0.56 12.12 -4.13
N GLU A 58 0.40 12.96 -3.72
CA GLU A 58 0.18 14.12 -2.87
C GLU A 58 -0.64 15.21 -3.57
N GLU A 59 -0.48 15.37 -4.89
CA GLU A 59 -1.28 16.30 -5.70
C GLU A 59 -2.76 15.88 -5.71
N TRP A 60 -3.03 14.57 -5.60
CA TRP A 60 -4.38 14.02 -5.50
C TRP A 60 -4.92 13.98 -4.06
N GLY A 61 -4.20 14.57 -3.10
CA GLY A 61 -4.60 14.62 -1.69
C GLY A 61 -4.39 13.30 -0.93
N LEU A 62 -3.65 12.34 -1.50
CA LEU A 62 -3.31 11.09 -0.85
C LEU A 62 -2.01 11.22 -0.05
N LYS A 63 -1.78 10.27 0.86
CA LYS A 63 -0.54 10.15 1.64
C LYS A 63 0.12 8.82 1.39
N GLN A 64 1.45 8.81 1.32
CA GLN A 64 2.19 7.56 1.17
C GLN A 64 2.11 6.71 2.46
N PRO A 65 1.71 5.43 2.36
CA PRO A 65 1.80 4.48 3.47
C PRO A 65 3.24 4.34 3.98
N VAL A 66 3.41 4.16 5.29
CA VAL A 66 4.70 4.05 5.98
C VAL A 66 5.56 2.95 5.36
N LEU A 67 4.98 1.76 5.13
CA LEU A 67 5.72 0.64 4.57
C LEU A 67 6.21 0.95 3.14
N SER A 68 5.40 1.65 2.35
CA SER A 68 5.77 2.05 0.98
C SER A 68 6.89 3.10 1.01
N ARG A 69 6.82 4.06 1.93
CA ARG A 69 7.86 5.08 2.13
C ARG A 69 9.18 4.47 2.61
N LEU A 70 9.13 3.57 3.61
CA LEU A 70 10.31 2.86 4.10
C LEU A 70 10.93 2.01 3.00
N GLY A 71 10.11 1.24 2.28
CA GLY A 71 10.57 0.46 1.14
C GLY A 71 11.31 1.31 0.11
N ALA A 72 10.74 2.46 -0.26
CA ALA A 72 11.40 3.42 -1.17
C ALA A 72 12.75 3.92 -0.63
N LEU A 73 12.87 4.24 0.66
CA LEU A 73 14.12 4.69 1.28
C LEU A 73 15.23 3.61 1.22
N PHE A 74 14.86 2.34 1.28
CA PHE A 74 15.79 1.21 1.21
C PHE A 74 15.90 0.59 -0.18
N GLY A 75 15.19 1.12 -1.19
CA GLY A 75 15.18 0.59 -2.55
C GLY A 75 14.52 -0.78 -2.68
N VAL A 76 13.63 -1.15 -1.75
CA VAL A 76 12.95 -2.45 -1.72
C VAL A 76 11.43 -2.26 -1.75
N GLN A 77 10.72 -3.12 -2.47
CA GLN A 77 9.27 -3.21 -2.31
C GLN A 77 8.95 -4.32 -1.31
N ALA A 78 8.11 -4.00 -0.33
CA ALA A 78 7.66 -4.93 0.69
C ALA A 78 6.15 -4.83 0.89
N ASP A 79 5.53 -6.00 1.11
CA ASP A 79 4.08 -6.11 1.33
C ASP A 79 3.72 -6.28 2.82
N SER A 80 4.71 -6.56 3.68
CA SER A 80 4.56 -6.55 5.13
C SER A 80 5.83 -6.03 5.84
N PRO A 81 5.74 -5.66 7.13
CA PRO A 81 6.92 -5.31 7.93
C PRO A 81 7.96 -6.44 7.99
N GLU A 82 7.52 -7.69 8.09
CA GLU A 82 8.41 -8.86 8.14
C GLU A 82 9.16 -9.05 6.83
N ASP A 83 8.45 -8.90 5.69
CA ASP A 83 9.04 -8.95 4.36
C ASP A 83 10.09 -7.82 4.18
N LEU A 84 9.77 -6.61 4.64
CA LEU A 84 10.72 -5.49 4.65
C LEU A 84 11.98 -5.82 5.46
N CYS A 85 11.82 -6.26 6.71
CA CYS A 85 12.93 -6.60 7.59
C CYS A 85 13.82 -7.71 7.00
N SER A 86 13.23 -8.69 6.32
CA SER A 86 14.00 -9.76 5.67
C SER A 86 14.85 -9.30 4.48
N LYS A 87 14.43 -8.21 3.82
CA LYS A 87 15.09 -7.65 2.63
C LYS A 87 16.14 -6.60 2.98
N ILE A 88 16.12 -6.05 4.19
CA ILE A 88 17.08 -5.05 4.65
C ILE A 88 18.13 -5.74 5.53
N GLN A 89 19.41 -5.69 5.12
CA GLN A 89 20.49 -6.13 5.98
C GLN A 89 20.86 -5.01 6.98
N PRO A 90 20.81 -5.25 8.30
CA PRO A 90 21.39 -4.31 9.25
C PRO A 90 22.91 -4.25 9.03
N LYS A 91 23.46 -3.03 8.97
CA LYS A 91 24.91 -2.85 8.99
C LYS A 91 25.44 -3.38 10.32
N GLU A 92 26.18 -4.49 10.29
CA GLU A 92 26.97 -4.93 11.44
C GLU A 92 27.98 -3.82 11.78
N GLY A 93 27.84 -3.20 12.96
CA GLY A 93 28.83 -2.25 13.47
C GLY A 93 28.30 -0.96 14.10
N ALA A 94 27.31 -1.05 15.00
CA ALA A 94 27.10 -0.02 16.02
C ALA A 94 27.20 -0.70 17.39
N LYS A 95 28.44 -1.02 17.81
CA LYS A 95 28.72 -1.34 19.21
C LYS A 95 28.44 -0.08 20.02
N ALA A 96 27.53 -0.19 20.98
CA ALA A 96 27.41 0.73 22.10
C ALA A 96 28.68 0.68 22.99
#